data_AF-A0A523N861-F1
#
_entry.id   AF-A0A523N861-F1
#
_cell.length_a   1.000
_cell.length_b   1.000
_cell.length_c   1.000
_cell.angle_alpha   90.00
_cell.angle_beta   90.00
_cell.angle_gamma   90.00
#
_symmetry.space_group_name_H-M   'P 1'
#
loop_
_entity.id
_entity.type
_entity.pdbx_description
1 polymer ?
#
loop_
_entity_poly.entity_id
_entity_poly.type
_entity_poly.pdbx_seq_one_letter_code
_entity_poly.pdbx_strand_id
1 'polypeptide(L)'
;MVTTVKQEIPGLSNGIGRLSGFFENRTTRPGLLARRALGRLTDSDHGLRDRLIREMRGETRLDGSFGGAAVPTIWRVIELMELGHHDDQAGVIRVIGWVLNLQEQPGAFGEGCTDQRHRNKVCEHFIGGFFSAAPPNERLSPVSLPSGKVFRSEGAARFAISCLALRAALMAGNESRPAIQRHLESLAVLRETWTSWDGYFTPDAIVSALGALAVAPPPFRDLLPDLTGFIAQHQSADGTWPDADLFHVLDALVAAGTLSAKLAVCQAVPALLEHQRADGGFGSTAPEERALIGLRALLWARTRG
;
A
#
# COMPACT_ATOMS: atom_id res chain seq x y z
N MET A 1 29.05 25.89 18.24
CA MET A 1 28.37 26.22 16.97
C MET A 1 28.73 25.14 15.96
N VAL A 2 27.87 24.14 15.74
CA VAL A 2 28.05 23.16 14.67
C VAL A 2 27.24 23.65 13.48
N THR A 3 27.94 24.22 12.50
CA THR A 3 27.37 24.62 11.22
C THR A 3 27.15 23.37 10.40
N THR A 4 26.05 22.66 10.64
CA THR A 4 25.68 21.50 9.82
C THR A 4 25.26 22.02 8.44
N VAL A 5 26.22 22.06 7.51
CA VAL A 5 25.94 22.34 6.11
C VAL A 5 25.00 21.23 5.62
N LYS A 6 23.74 21.62 5.40
CA LYS A 6 22.68 20.76 4.86
C LYS A 6 23.05 20.42 3.43
N GLN A 7 23.62 19.25 3.20
CA GLN A 7 23.70 18.74 1.84
C GLN A 7 22.28 18.38 1.40
N GLU A 8 21.72 19.17 0.49
CA GLU A 8 20.52 18.77 -0.24
C GLU A 8 20.83 17.49 -1.02
N ILE A 9 19.92 16.52 -0.99
CA ILE A 9 20.07 15.29 -1.77
C ILE A 9 20.15 15.68 -3.25
N PRO A 10 21.24 15.34 -3.97
CA PRO A 10 21.41 15.74 -5.35
C PRO A 10 20.23 15.32 -6.23
N GLY A 11 19.76 16.24 -7.09
CA GLY A 11 18.69 15.97 -8.04
C GLY A 11 17.26 15.95 -7.45
N LEU A 12 17.08 16.01 -6.13
CA LEU A 12 15.78 15.93 -5.45
C LEU A 12 14.79 17.00 -5.96
N SER A 13 15.21 18.27 -5.96
CA SER A 13 14.38 19.40 -6.41
C SER A 13 13.98 19.28 -7.87
N ASN A 14 14.89 18.80 -8.74
CA ASN A 14 14.60 18.56 -10.15
C ASN A 14 13.60 17.40 -10.33
N GLY A 15 13.77 16.31 -9.58
CA GLY A 15 12.86 15.16 -9.63
C GLY A 15 11.43 15.51 -9.22
N ILE A 16 11.28 16.32 -8.15
CA ILE A 16 9.99 16.89 -7.74
C ILE A 16 9.41 17.80 -8.83
N GLY A 17 10.24 18.64 -9.45
CA GLY A 17 9.82 19.52 -10.56
C GLY A 17 9.24 18.73 -11.73
N ARG A 18 9.91 17.66 -12.15
CA ARG A 18 9.42 16.77 -13.22
C ARG A 18 8.09 16.10 -12.87
N LEU A 19 7.93 15.61 -11.63
CA LEU A 19 6.65 15.03 -11.18
C LEU A 19 5.54 16.08 -11.09
N SER A 20 5.86 17.31 -10.70
CA SER A 20 4.88 18.38 -10.74
C SER A 20 4.39 18.65 -12.16
N GLY A 21 5.28 18.66 -13.16
CA GLY A 21 4.90 18.81 -14.57
C GLY A 21 4.06 17.62 -15.07
N PHE A 22 4.43 16.40 -14.70
CA PHE A 22 3.68 15.18 -15.04
C PHE A 22 2.20 15.23 -14.59
N PHE A 23 1.94 15.80 -13.40
CA PHE A 23 0.60 15.87 -12.82
C PHE A 23 -0.17 17.16 -13.08
N GLU A 24 0.46 18.21 -13.62
CA GLU A 24 -0.10 19.56 -13.72
C GLU A 24 -1.52 19.57 -14.29
N ASN A 25 -1.72 18.89 -15.43
CA ASN A 25 -3.00 18.88 -16.15
C ASN A 25 -3.79 17.57 -16.00
N ARG A 26 -3.40 16.66 -15.10
CA ARG A 26 -4.07 15.37 -14.91
C ARG A 26 -5.36 15.54 -14.12
N THR A 27 -6.49 15.22 -14.73
CA THR A 27 -7.82 15.21 -14.10
C THR A 27 -8.15 13.85 -13.50
N THR A 28 -7.18 13.24 -12.84
CA THR A 28 -7.27 11.92 -12.23
C THR A 28 -7.09 12.02 -10.72
N ARG A 29 -7.41 10.94 -10.00
CA ARG A 29 -7.18 10.86 -8.55
C ARG A 29 -5.69 11.06 -8.19
N PRO A 30 -4.72 10.38 -8.83
CA PRO A 30 -3.30 10.67 -8.56
C PRO A 30 -2.90 12.11 -8.84
N GLY A 31 -3.39 12.73 -9.92
CA GLY A 31 -3.13 14.13 -10.24
C GLY A 31 -3.64 15.10 -9.16
N LEU A 32 -4.87 14.90 -8.69
CA LEU A 32 -5.46 15.67 -7.60
C LEU A 32 -4.65 15.53 -6.30
N LEU A 33 -4.28 14.30 -5.92
CA LEU A 33 -3.52 14.04 -4.70
C LEU A 33 -2.08 14.56 -4.78
N ALA A 34 -1.45 14.52 -5.95
CA ALA A 34 -0.15 15.10 -6.20
C ALA A 34 -0.16 16.63 -6.04
N ARG A 35 -1.14 17.31 -6.66
CA ARG A 35 -1.31 18.77 -6.48
C ARG A 35 -1.59 19.14 -5.03
N ARG A 36 -2.38 18.33 -4.30
CA ARG A 36 -2.58 18.48 -2.85
C ARG A 36 -1.26 18.40 -2.09
N ALA A 37 -0.47 17.35 -2.32
CA ALA A 37 0.81 17.15 -1.65
C ALA A 37 1.84 18.26 -1.93
N LEU A 38 1.74 18.89 -3.11
CA LEU A 38 2.57 20.02 -3.51
C LEU A 38 2.08 21.39 -2.99
N GLY A 39 0.91 21.45 -2.35
CA GLY A 39 0.28 22.72 -1.95
C GLY A 39 -0.18 23.58 -3.14
N ARG A 40 -0.57 22.94 -4.25
CA ARG A 40 -0.92 23.57 -5.53
C ARG A 40 -2.33 23.22 -6.00
N LEU A 41 -3.26 23.03 -5.05
CA LEU A 41 -4.67 22.86 -5.41
C LEU A 41 -5.21 24.13 -6.07
N THR A 42 -6.12 23.93 -7.00
CA THR A 42 -6.87 24.97 -7.71
C THR A 42 -8.35 24.90 -7.31
N ASP A 43 -9.13 25.94 -7.59
CA ASP A 43 -10.58 25.89 -7.36
C ASP A 43 -11.27 24.76 -8.15
N SER A 44 -10.72 24.44 -9.33
CA SER A 44 -11.21 23.34 -10.17
C SER A 44 -11.02 21.95 -9.53
N ASP A 45 -10.07 21.80 -8.60
CA ASP A 45 -9.78 20.54 -7.94
C ASP A 45 -10.89 20.11 -6.97
N HIS A 46 -11.64 21.05 -6.40
CA HIS A 46 -12.83 20.75 -5.60
C HIS A 46 -13.92 20.08 -6.46
N GLY A 47 -14.24 20.68 -7.61
CA GLY A 47 -15.18 20.10 -8.56
C GLY A 47 -14.69 18.77 -9.17
N LEU A 48 -13.38 18.63 -9.36
CA LEU A 48 -12.78 17.36 -9.80
C LEU A 48 -12.95 16.25 -8.76
N ARG A 49 -12.67 16.53 -7.48
CA ARG A 49 -12.87 15.56 -6.38
C ARG A 49 -14.31 15.03 -6.36
N ASP A 50 -15.29 15.91 -6.37
CA ASP A 50 -16.71 15.53 -6.30
C ASP A 50 -17.16 14.75 -7.53
N ARG A 51 -16.67 15.13 -8.71
CA ARG A 51 -16.88 14.37 -9.95
C ARG A 51 -16.30 12.96 -9.85
N LEU A 52 -15.04 12.81 -9.44
CA LEU A 52 -14.39 11.51 -9.30
C LEU A 52 -15.18 10.62 -8.33
N ILE A 53 -15.58 11.13 -7.16
CA ILE A 53 -16.40 10.38 -6.19
C ILE A 53 -17.74 9.94 -6.82
N ARG A 54 -18.42 10.82 -7.56
CA ARG A 54 -19.69 10.48 -8.23
C ARG A 54 -19.49 9.40 -9.31
N GLU A 55 -18.46 9.51 -10.13
CA GLU A 55 -18.12 8.53 -11.17
C GLU A 55 -17.83 7.16 -10.56
N MET A 56 -16.95 7.11 -9.55
CA MET A 56 -16.65 5.91 -8.79
C MET A 56 -17.92 5.23 -8.26
N ARG A 57 -18.83 6.02 -7.66
CA ARG A 57 -20.10 5.48 -7.15
C ARG A 57 -21.03 5.00 -8.26
N GLY A 58 -21.05 5.67 -9.41
CA GLY A 58 -21.86 5.28 -10.57
C GLY A 58 -21.40 3.96 -11.20
N GLU A 59 -20.12 3.64 -11.12
CA GLU A 59 -19.54 2.38 -11.59
C GLU A 59 -19.76 1.19 -10.63
N THR A 60 -20.15 1.47 -9.38
CA THR A 60 -20.36 0.44 -8.36
C THR A 60 -21.61 -0.38 -8.69
N ARG A 61 -21.48 -1.71 -8.72
CA ARG A 61 -22.61 -2.63 -8.94
C ARG A 61 -23.57 -2.62 -7.74
N LEU A 62 -24.78 -3.16 -7.93
CA LEU A 62 -25.79 -3.23 -6.85
C LEU A 62 -25.31 -4.04 -5.63
N ASP A 63 -24.45 -5.04 -5.84
CA ASP A 63 -23.82 -5.85 -4.79
C ASP A 63 -22.67 -5.14 -4.07
N GLY A 64 -22.24 -3.96 -4.53
CA GLY A 64 -21.11 -3.20 -3.98
C GLY A 64 -19.77 -3.47 -4.67
N SER A 65 -19.70 -4.42 -5.59
CA SER A 65 -18.44 -4.77 -6.27
C SER A 65 -18.14 -3.89 -7.48
N PHE A 66 -16.86 -3.87 -7.88
CA PHE A 66 -16.39 -3.40 -9.18
C PHE A 66 -16.07 -4.61 -10.05
N GLY A 67 -16.95 -4.86 -11.03
CA GLY A 67 -16.81 -6.00 -11.94
C GLY A 67 -16.87 -7.37 -11.26
N GLY A 68 -17.34 -7.46 -10.00
CA GLY A 68 -17.29 -8.70 -9.21
C GLY A 68 -15.89 -9.12 -8.76
N ALA A 69 -14.89 -8.27 -8.91
CA ALA A 69 -13.48 -8.61 -8.66
C ALA A 69 -12.95 -8.00 -7.35
N ALA A 70 -12.17 -8.77 -6.59
CA ALA A 70 -11.65 -8.34 -5.29
C ALA A 70 -10.71 -7.13 -5.39
N VAL A 71 -9.64 -7.20 -6.19
CA VAL A 71 -8.63 -6.13 -6.24
C VAL A 71 -9.20 -4.78 -6.66
N PRO A 72 -9.98 -4.65 -7.76
CA PRO A 72 -10.57 -3.37 -8.12
C PRO A 72 -11.52 -2.82 -7.04
N THR A 73 -12.30 -3.69 -6.39
CA THR A 73 -13.25 -3.27 -5.35
C THR A 73 -12.52 -2.80 -4.09
N ILE A 74 -11.51 -3.55 -3.64
CA ILE A 74 -10.67 -3.18 -2.49
C ILE A 74 -9.95 -1.86 -2.77
N TRP A 75 -9.34 -1.74 -3.96
CA TRP A 75 -8.64 -0.51 -4.34
C TRP A 75 -9.59 0.68 -4.36
N ARG A 76 -10.81 0.49 -4.84
CA ARG A 76 -11.81 1.56 -4.84
C ARG A 76 -12.08 2.13 -3.45
N VAL A 77 -12.17 1.28 -2.42
CA VAL A 77 -12.34 1.76 -1.04
C VAL A 77 -11.19 2.70 -0.67
N ILE A 78 -9.95 2.31 -0.94
CA ILE A 78 -8.77 3.14 -0.66
C ILE A 78 -8.85 4.47 -1.43
N GLU A 79 -9.21 4.43 -2.71
CA GLU A 79 -9.36 5.65 -3.52
C GLU A 79 -10.40 6.61 -2.94
N LEU A 80 -11.55 6.10 -2.51
CA LEU A 80 -12.60 6.90 -1.87
C LEU A 80 -12.11 7.51 -0.54
N MET A 81 -11.39 6.74 0.27
CA MET A 81 -10.82 7.22 1.53
C MET A 81 -9.73 8.28 1.32
N GLU A 82 -8.86 8.14 0.32
CA GLU A 82 -7.84 9.16 -0.02
C GLU A 82 -8.46 10.44 -0.59
N LEU A 83 -9.60 10.32 -1.26
CA LEU A 83 -10.44 11.44 -1.64
C LEU A 83 -11.22 12.02 -0.44
N GLY A 84 -11.01 11.52 0.79
CA GLY A 84 -11.62 12.03 2.02
C GLY A 84 -13.13 11.81 2.07
N HIS A 85 -13.64 10.80 1.38
CA HIS A 85 -15.06 10.48 1.38
C HIS A 85 -15.34 9.42 2.45
N HIS A 86 -15.54 9.88 3.68
CA HIS A 86 -15.80 9.05 4.86
C HIS A 86 -17.30 8.94 5.18
N ASP A 87 -18.17 9.52 4.35
CA ASP A 87 -19.59 9.71 4.65
C ASP A 87 -20.42 8.42 4.52
N ASP A 88 -21.53 8.36 5.27
CA ASP A 88 -22.53 7.28 5.30
C ASP A 88 -23.39 7.18 4.01
N GLN A 89 -22.79 7.41 2.85
CA GLN A 89 -23.52 7.29 1.58
C GLN A 89 -23.64 5.82 1.18
N ALA A 90 -24.86 5.40 0.83
CA ALA A 90 -25.19 4.01 0.52
C ALA A 90 -24.27 3.34 -0.53
N GLY A 91 -23.70 4.11 -1.47
CA GLY A 91 -22.70 3.60 -2.41
C GLY A 91 -21.42 3.14 -1.71
N VAL A 92 -20.84 3.99 -0.87
CA VAL A 92 -19.60 3.73 -0.12
C VAL A 92 -19.80 2.59 0.87
N ILE A 93 -20.89 2.62 1.63
CA ILE A 93 -21.27 1.57 2.58
C ILE A 93 -21.35 0.21 1.87
N ARG A 94 -21.91 0.15 0.66
CA ARG A 94 -21.99 -1.10 -0.12
C ARG A 94 -20.62 -1.61 -0.55
N VAL A 95 -19.73 -0.75 -1.06
CA VAL A 95 -18.38 -1.17 -1.48
C VAL A 95 -17.59 -1.68 -0.28
N ILE A 96 -17.62 -0.96 0.84
CA ILE A 96 -16.96 -1.37 2.08
C ILE A 96 -17.57 -2.69 2.58
N GLY A 97 -18.91 -2.78 2.62
CA GLY A 97 -19.61 -4.00 3.03
C GLY A 97 -19.25 -5.21 2.17
N TRP A 98 -19.13 -5.03 0.85
CA TRP A 98 -18.68 -6.08 -0.05
C TRP A 98 -17.26 -6.56 0.29
N VAL A 99 -16.31 -5.64 0.53
CA VAL A 99 -14.94 -5.99 0.93
C VAL A 99 -14.93 -6.72 2.27
N LEU A 100 -15.70 -6.24 3.25
CA LEU A 100 -15.82 -6.88 4.57
C LEU A 100 -16.45 -8.28 4.49
N ASN A 101 -17.32 -8.53 3.52
CA ASN A 101 -17.90 -9.85 3.28
C ASN A 101 -16.91 -10.87 2.71
N LEU A 102 -15.73 -10.45 2.24
CA LEU A 102 -14.66 -11.36 1.84
C LEU A 102 -13.93 -11.97 3.05
N GLN A 103 -14.12 -11.42 4.25
CA GLN A 103 -13.39 -11.83 5.44
C GLN A 103 -13.80 -13.23 5.90
N GLU A 104 -12.80 -14.05 6.26
CA GLU A 104 -12.97 -15.44 6.73
C GLU A 104 -13.77 -16.35 5.76
N GLN A 105 -13.87 -15.97 4.48
CA GLN A 105 -14.46 -16.81 3.44
C GLN A 105 -13.46 -17.86 2.96
N PRO A 106 -13.93 -18.99 2.37
CA PRO A 106 -13.06 -19.97 1.73
C PRO A 106 -12.13 -19.31 0.70
N GLY A 107 -10.86 -19.68 0.73
CA GLY A 107 -9.77 -19.15 -0.08
C GLY A 107 -8.94 -18.09 0.65
N ALA A 108 -9.29 -17.73 1.87
CA ALA A 108 -8.50 -16.80 2.68
C ALA A 108 -7.10 -17.36 2.96
N PHE A 109 -6.10 -16.47 3.01
CA PHE A 109 -4.78 -16.88 3.48
C PHE A 109 -4.87 -17.40 4.93
N GLY A 110 -4.17 -18.49 5.23
CA GLY A 110 -4.28 -19.16 6.52
C GLY A 110 -5.11 -20.43 6.45
N GLU A 111 -6.10 -20.53 5.56
CA GLU A 111 -6.92 -21.74 5.42
C GLU A 111 -6.07 -22.98 5.13
N GLY A 112 -6.42 -24.10 5.77
CA GLY A 112 -5.80 -25.40 5.58
C GLY A 112 -4.42 -25.54 6.23
N CYS A 113 -4.12 -26.78 6.64
CA CYS A 113 -2.91 -27.13 7.37
C CYS A 113 -2.10 -28.21 6.64
N THR A 114 -1.00 -27.80 6.01
CA THR A 114 0.06 -28.73 5.55
C THR A 114 1.22 -28.70 6.53
N ASP A 115 2.07 -29.73 6.53
CA ASP A 115 3.25 -29.79 7.41
C ASP A 115 4.15 -28.54 7.29
N GLN A 116 4.36 -28.07 6.07
CA GLN A 116 5.15 -26.87 5.83
C GLN A 116 4.46 -25.62 6.38
N ARG A 117 3.14 -25.46 6.19
CA ARG A 117 2.39 -24.33 6.73
C ARG A 117 2.36 -24.36 8.26
N HIS A 118 2.21 -25.55 8.85
CA HIS A 118 2.20 -25.74 10.30
C HIS A 118 3.55 -25.37 10.93
N ARG A 119 4.66 -25.86 10.36
CA ARG A 119 6.02 -25.51 10.84
C ARG A 119 6.31 -24.01 10.79
N ASN A 120 5.77 -23.30 9.80
CA ASN A 120 5.94 -21.86 9.65
C ASN A 120 4.85 -21.03 10.34
N LYS A 121 3.92 -21.66 11.08
CA LYS A 121 2.79 -21.01 11.77
C LYS A 121 1.90 -20.16 10.85
N VAL A 122 1.70 -20.60 9.59
CA VAL A 122 0.90 -19.88 8.58
C VAL A 122 -0.40 -20.60 8.21
N CYS A 123 -0.90 -21.49 9.08
CA CYS A 123 -2.18 -22.18 8.93
C CYS A 123 -3.21 -21.72 9.97
N GLU A 124 -4.47 -22.13 9.76
CA GLU A 124 -5.65 -21.77 10.54
C GLU A 124 -5.57 -22.07 12.04
N HIS A 125 -4.64 -22.93 12.46
CA HIS A 125 -4.34 -23.18 13.88
C HIS A 125 -3.65 -22.00 14.57
N PHE A 126 -2.96 -21.13 13.81
CA PHE A 126 -2.14 -20.04 14.35
C PHE A 126 -2.62 -18.66 13.94
N ILE A 127 -3.25 -18.53 12.78
CA ILE A 127 -3.62 -17.25 12.17
C ILE A 127 -5.05 -17.28 11.60
N GLY A 128 -5.71 -16.12 11.53
CA GLY A 128 -7.08 -15.99 11.04
C GLY A 128 -7.48 -14.54 10.71
N GLY A 129 -8.75 -14.32 10.37
CA GLY A 129 -9.27 -12.98 10.03
C GLY A 129 -8.89 -12.45 8.64
N PHE A 130 -8.21 -13.24 7.81
CA PHE A 130 -7.79 -12.87 6.45
C PHE A 130 -8.98 -12.75 5.50
N PHE A 131 -8.80 -11.98 4.44
CA PHE A 131 -9.78 -11.81 3.37
C PHE A 131 -9.54 -12.81 2.24
N SER A 132 -10.60 -13.40 1.71
CA SER A 132 -10.55 -14.24 0.52
C SER A 132 -10.74 -13.42 -0.74
N ALA A 133 -9.70 -13.32 -1.55
CA ALA A 133 -9.77 -12.62 -2.83
C ALA A 133 -10.49 -13.42 -3.93
N ALA A 134 -10.55 -14.75 -3.77
CA ALA A 134 -11.20 -15.70 -4.67
C ALA A 134 -11.37 -17.04 -3.94
N PRO A 135 -12.36 -17.86 -4.30
CA PRO A 135 -12.52 -19.22 -3.77
C PRO A 135 -11.23 -20.08 -3.86
N PRO A 136 -11.10 -21.16 -3.06
CA PRO A 136 -9.89 -21.99 -3.04
C PRO A 136 -9.55 -22.65 -4.39
N ASN A 137 -10.59 -22.95 -5.19
CA ASN A 137 -10.47 -23.62 -6.49
C ASN A 137 -10.23 -22.64 -7.66
N GLU A 138 -10.22 -21.34 -7.41
CA GLU A 138 -9.97 -20.31 -8.41
C GLU A 138 -8.55 -19.78 -8.30
N ARG A 139 -7.86 -19.69 -9.45
CA ARG A 139 -6.50 -19.18 -9.51
C ARG A 139 -6.51 -17.65 -9.51
N LEU A 140 -5.81 -17.05 -8.54
CA LEU A 140 -5.67 -15.60 -8.43
C LEU A 140 -4.40 -15.07 -9.12
N SER A 141 -3.31 -15.84 -9.08
CA SER A 141 -2.01 -15.41 -9.60
C SER A 141 -1.87 -15.65 -11.12
N PRO A 142 -1.24 -14.74 -11.89
CA PRO A 142 -0.61 -13.50 -11.45
C PRO A 142 -1.63 -12.38 -11.17
N VAL A 143 -1.34 -11.56 -10.16
CA VAL A 143 -2.14 -10.38 -9.82
C VAL A 143 -1.25 -9.14 -9.67
N SER A 144 -1.71 -8.00 -10.17
CA SER A 144 -1.02 -6.71 -10.00
C SER A 144 -1.70 -5.89 -8.92
N LEU A 145 -0.91 -5.38 -7.97
CA LEU A 145 -1.36 -4.37 -7.01
C LEU A 145 -1.34 -2.96 -7.64
N PRO A 146 -2.02 -1.98 -7.03
CA PRO A 146 -2.03 -0.58 -7.48
C PRO A 146 -0.64 0.03 -7.66
N SER A 147 0.35 -0.35 -6.86
CA SER A 147 1.77 0.07 -7.01
C SER A 147 2.43 -0.46 -8.29
N GLY A 148 1.76 -1.33 -9.06
CA GLY A 148 2.30 -2.05 -10.20
C GLY A 148 3.05 -3.32 -9.83
N LYS A 149 3.18 -3.66 -8.53
CA LYS A 149 3.81 -4.92 -8.10
C LYS A 149 2.97 -6.12 -8.53
N VAL A 150 3.60 -7.04 -9.28
CA VAL A 150 2.99 -8.32 -9.70
C VAL A 150 3.37 -9.46 -8.76
N PHE A 151 2.38 -10.10 -8.15
CA PHE A 151 2.55 -11.34 -7.41
C PHE A 151 2.25 -12.53 -8.33
N ARG A 152 3.22 -13.44 -8.48
CA ARG A 152 3.13 -14.60 -9.39
C ARG A 152 2.88 -15.93 -8.69
N SER A 153 3.11 -15.99 -7.37
CA SER A 153 2.77 -17.17 -6.57
C SER A 153 1.41 -16.99 -5.92
N GLU A 154 0.63 -18.07 -5.86
CA GLU A 154 -0.74 -18.04 -5.37
C GLU A 154 -0.82 -17.63 -3.88
N GLY A 155 0.04 -18.21 -3.03
CA GLY A 155 0.08 -17.89 -1.61
C GLY A 155 0.43 -16.44 -1.33
N ALA A 156 1.42 -15.88 -2.02
CA ALA A 156 1.81 -14.48 -1.85
C ALA A 156 0.75 -13.52 -2.41
N ALA A 157 0.11 -13.86 -3.52
CA ALA A 157 -1.00 -13.09 -4.07
C ALA A 157 -2.18 -13.00 -3.09
N ARG A 158 -2.59 -14.13 -2.50
CA ARG A 158 -3.68 -14.17 -1.49
C ARG A 158 -3.32 -13.38 -0.24
N PHE A 159 -2.09 -13.52 0.26
CA PHE A 159 -1.59 -12.74 1.40
C PHE A 159 -1.59 -11.24 1.12
N ALA A 160 -1.04 -10.81 -0.02
CA ALA A 160 -0.90 -9.41 -0.38
C ALA A 160 -2.27 -8.72 -0.59
N ILE A 161 -3.22 -9.39 -1.25
CA ILE A 161 -4.58 -8.86 -1.39
C ILE A 161 -5.30 -8.79 -0.05
N SER A 162 -5.10 -9.78 0.83
CA SER A 162 -5.66 -9.73 2.18
C SER A 162 -5.11 -8.53 2.95
N CYS A 163 -3.81 -8.23 2.86
CA CYS A 163 -3.22 -7.04 3.45
C CYS A 163 -3.79 -5.74 2.85
N LEU A 164 -4.00 -5.70 1.53
CA LEU A 164 -4.64 -4.56 0.86
C LEU A 164 -6.09 -4.35 1.35
N ALA A 165 -6.86 -5.43 1.52
CA ALA A 165 -8.22 -5.40 2.06
C ALA A 165 -8.24 -4.93 3.51
N LEU A 166 -7.29 -5.39 4.33
CA LEU A 166 -7.14 -4.91 5.70
C LEU A 166 -6.84 -3.41 5.74
N ARG A 167 -5.90 -2.92 4.91
CA ARG A 167 -5.60 -1.48 4.77
C ARG A 167 -6.86 -0.70 4.40
N ALA A 168 -7.63 -1.18 3.43
CA ALA A 168 -8.88 -0.56 3.01
C ALA A 168 -9.91 -0.49 4.15
N ALA A 169 -10.11 -1.58 4.89
CA ALA A 169 -11.04 -1.64 6.01
C ALA A 169 -10.63 -0.69 7.15
N LEU A 170 -9.34 -0.63 7.48
CA LEU A 170 -8.80 0.27 8.51
C LEU A 170 -8.93 1.74 8.11
N MET A 171 -8.63 2.08 6.85
CA MET A 171 -8.84 3.45 6.34
C MET A 171 -10.32 3.86 6.37
N ALA A 172 -11.23 2.87 6.28
CA ALA A 172 -12.66 3.06 6.38
C ALA A 172 -13.20 2.99 7.83
N GLY A 173 -12.35 3.00 8.86
CA GLY A 173 -12.77 3.06 10.27
C GLY A 173 -13.39 1.76 10.80
N ASN A 174 -13.03 0.60 10.24
CA ASN A 174 -13.58 -0.71 10.65
C ASN A 174 -12.68 -1.48 11.63
N GLU A 175 -11.77 -0.80 12.33
CA GLU A 175 -10.82 -1.43 13.26
C GLU A 175 -11.50 -2.19 14.40
N SER A 176 -12.69 -1.79 14.84
CA SER A 176 -13.38 -2.42 15.98
C SER A 176 -13.99 -3.80 15.68
N ARG A 177 -14.00 -4.24 14.41
CA ARG A 177 -14.57 -5.54 14.02
C ARG A 177 -13.68 -6.69 14.55
N PRO A 178 -14.25 -7.72 15.21
CA PRO A 178 -13.45 -8.82 15.78
C PRO A 178 -12.54 -9.52 14.76
N ALA A 179 -13.02 -9.77 13.54
CA ALA A 179 -12.21 -10.42 12.52
C ALA A 179 -11.08 -9.52 11.98
N ILE A 180 -11.24 -8.18 12.00
CA ILE A 180 -10.17 -7.23 11.68
C ILE A 180 -9.08 -7.26 12.77
N GLN A 181 -9.49 -7.27 14.05
CA GLN A 181 -8.57 -7.43 15.18
C GLN A 181 -7.80 -8.74 15.08
N ARG A 182 -8.47 -9.86 14.79
CA ARG A 182 -7.82 -11.17 14.58
C ARG A 182 -6.80 -11.16 13.44
N HIS A 183 -7.07 -10.42 12.35
CA HIS A 183 -6.12 -10.28 11.25
C HIS A 183 -4.89 -9.48 11.68
N LEU A 184 -5.07 -8.38 12.43
CA LEU A 184 -3.96 -7.60 12.98
C LEU A 184 -3.10 -8.41 13.96
N GLU A 185 -3.72 -9.18 14.85
CA GLU A 185 -3.05 -10.13 15.74
C GLU A 185 -2.27 -11.18 14.94
N SER A 186 -2.86 -11.68 13.85
CA SER A 186 -2.18 -12.62 12.97
C SER A 186 -0.96 -12.01 12.28
N LEU A 187 -1.02 -10.75 11.83
CA LEU A 187 0.15 -10.06 11.30
C LEU A 187 1.23 -9.85 12.36
N ALA A 188 0.85 -9.60 13.62
CA ALA A 188 1.79 -9.52 14.73
C ALA A 188 2.50 -10.86 14.97
N VAL A 189 1.76 -11.98 14.96
CA VAL A 189 2.32 -13.35 15.06
C VAL A 189 3.24 -13.66 13.88
N LEU A 190 2.82 -13.34 12.66
CA LEU A 190 3.63 -13.59 11.46
C LEU A 190 4.92 -12.78 11.45
N ARG A 191 4.89 -11.55 11.98
CA ARG A 191 6.10 -10.73 12.11
C ARG A 191 7.20 -11.43 12.91
N GLU A 192 6.86 -12.25 13.91
CA GLU A 192 7.86 -13.02 14.68
C GLU A 192 8.60 -14.06 13.83
N THR A 193 8.04 -14.44 12.67
CA THR A 193 8.64 -15.41 11.75
C THR A 193 9.52 -14.78 10.67
N TRP A 194 9.51 -13.45 10.53
CA TRP A 194 10.31 -12.74 9.53
C TRP A 194 11.73 -12.51 10.02
N THR A 195 12.51 -13.59 10.05
CA THR A 195 13.90 -13.59 10.51
C THR A 195 14.92 -13.50 9.36
N SER A 196 14.50 -13.78 8.12
CA SER A 196 15.30 -13.62 6.90
C SER A 196 14.49 -12.93 5.81
N TRP A 197 15.15 -12.08 5.02
CA TRP A 197 14.55 -11.35 3.90
C TRP A 197 14.08 -12.26 2.76
N ASP A 198 14.83 -13.33 2.53
CA ASP A 198 14.58 -14.37 1.52
C ASP A 198 14.01 -15.67 2.14
N GLY A 199 13.36 -15.55 3.31
CA GLY A 199 12.81 -16.67 4.06
C GLY A 199 11.49 -17.22 3.51
N TYR A 200 10.62 -17.71 4.40
CA TYR A 200 9.33 -18.26 4.00
C TYR A 200 8.44 -17.22 3.28
N PHE A 201 8.50 -15.97 3.72
CA PHE A 201 7.82 -14.86 3.07
C PHE A 201 8.79 -14.15 2.12
N THR A 202 8.34 -13.95 0.88
CA THR A 202 9.05 -13.07 -0.06
C THR A 202 9.08 -11.63 0.47
N PRO A 203 10.11 -10.84 0.14
CA PRO A 203 10.19 -9.42 0.50
C PRO A 203 8.90 -8.61 0.28
N ASP A 204 8.30 -8.71 -0.91
CA ASP A 204 7.06 -7.96 -1.22
C ASP A 204 5.86 -8.38 -0.36
N ALA A 205 5.83 -9.61 0.16
CA ALA A 205 4.78 -10.04 1.08
C ALA A 205 4.95 -9.33 2.43
N ILE A 206 6.18 -9.27 2.96
CA ILE A 206 6.50 -8.53 4.19
C ILE A 206 6.13 -7.04 4.03
N VAL A 207 6.44 -6.46 2.88
CA VAL A 207 6.09 -5.06 2.53
C VAL A 207 4.57 -4.86 2.46
N SER A 208 3.82 -5.82 1.92
CA SER A 208 2.35 -5.77 1.91
C SER A 208 1.77 -5.71 3.33
N ALA A 209 2.32 -6.48 4.26
CA ALA A 209 1.91 -6.45 5.66
C ALA A 209 2.25 -5.13 6.35
N LEU A 210 3.44 -4.56 6.08
CA LEU A 210 3.80 -3.21 6.54
C LEU A 210 2.76 -2.18 6.09
N GLY A 211 2.34 -2.22 4.83
CA GLY A 211 1.35 -1.29 4.28
C GLY A 211 0.00 -1.32 5.02
N ALA A 212 -0.42 -2.48 5.52
CA ALA A 212 -1.63 -2.61 6.35
C ALA A 212 -1.39 -2.12 7.78
N LEU A 213 -0.28 -2.51 8.41
CA LEU A 213 0.08 -2.10 9.76
C LEU A 213 0.32 -0.59 9.88
N ALA A 214 0.76 0.07 8.79
CA ALA A 214 1.00 1.51 8.75
C ALA A 214 -0.26 2.35 9.06
N VAL A 215 -1.46 1.81 8.79
CA VAL A 215 -2.75 2.46 9.07
C VAL A 215 -3.48 1.83 10.26
N ALA A 216 -2.87 0.86 10.94
CA ALA A 216 -3.49 0.20 12.09
C ALA A 216 -3.47 1.10 13.34
N PRO A 217 -4.48 0.97 14.23
CA PRO A 217 -4.44 1.63 15.53
C PRO A 217 -3.42 0.97 16.49
N PRO A 218 -3.08 1.63 17.61
CA PRO A 218 -2.41 0.96 18.72
C PRO A 218 -3.18 -0.29 19.19
N PRO A 219 -2.48 -1.32 19.70
CA PRO A 219 -1.03 -1.40 19.89
C PRO A 219 -0.26 -1.84 18.62
N PHE A 220 -0.95 -2.22 17.54
CA PHE A 220 -0.28 -2.79 16.35
C PHE A 220 0.65 -1.81 15.65
N ARG A 221 0.35 -0.51 15.77
CA ARG A 221 1.24 0.55 15.27
C ARG A 221 2.61 0.56 15.94
N ASP A 222 2.73 0.04 17.16
CA ASP A 222 3.99 -0.02 17.91
C ASP A 222 4.95 -1.06 17.33
N LEU A 223 4.48 -1.93 16.42
CA LEU A 223 5.31 -2.88 15.67
C LEU A 223 6.09 -2.23 14.51
N LEU A 224 5.72 -1.01 14.10
CA LEU A 224 6.29 -0.36 12.93
C LEU A 224 7.79 -0.07 13.04
N PRO A 225 8.35 0.43 14.17
CA PRO A 225 9.79 0.70 14.27
C PRO A 225 10.63 -0.55 14.01
N ASP A 226 10.24 -1.68 14.58
CA ASP A 226 10.92 -2.96 14.39
C ASP A 226 10.83 -3.45 12.94
N LEU A 227 9.61 -3.44 12.36
CA LEU A 227 9.38 -3.94 11.00
C LEU A 227 10.07 -3.07 9.95
N THR A 228 10.00 -1.74 10.10
CA THR A 228 10.69 -0.80 9.21
C THR A 228 12.20 -0.88 9.39
N GLY A 229 12.69 -1.14 10.61
CA GLY A 229 14.10 -1.44 10.87
C GLY A 229 14.57 -2.69 10.14
N PHE A 230 13.80 -3.78 10.20
CA PHE A 230 14.08 -5.01 9.46
C PHE A 230 14.15 -4.79 7.94
N ILE A 231 13.18 -4.07 7.36
CA ILE A 231 13.19 -3.73 5.93
C ILE A 231 14.39 -2.84 5.57
N ALA A 232 14.70 -1.83 6.40
CA ALA A 232 15.83 -0.92 6.16
C ALA A 232 17.19 -1.64 6.20
N GLN A 233 17.37 -2.63 7.08
CA GLN A 233 18.61 -3.41 7.16
C GLN A 233 18.91 -4.24 5.90
N HIS A 234 17.90 -4.52 5.09
CA HIS A 234 18.03 -5.26 3.83
C HIS A 234 18.07 -4.35 2.60
N GLN A 235 18.19 -3.04 2.80
CA GLN A 235 18.39 -2.09 1.70
C GLN A 235 19.82 -2.17 1.17
N SER A 236 19.97 -2.32 -0.14
CA SER A 236 21.24 -2.29 -0.85
C SER A 236 21.90 -0.90 -0.81
N ALA A 237 23.20 -0.85 -1.10
CA ALA A 237 23.96 0.39 -1.15
C ALA A 237 23.46 1.37 -2.24
N ASP A 238 22.84 0.87 -3.31
CA ASP A 238 22.20 1.68 -4.35
C ASP A 238 20.83 2.25 -3.92
N GLY A 239 20.34 1.88 -2.73
CA GLY A 239 19.06 2.31 -2.19
C GLY A 239 17.87 1.45 -2.62
N THR A 240 18.09 0.37 -3.35
CA THR A 240 17.04 -0.61 -3.71
C THR A 240 16.95 -1.74 -2.69
N TRP A 241 15.99 -2.65 -2.88
CA TRP A 241 15.85 -3.86 -2.08
C TRP A 241 15.88 -5.07 -3.01
N PRO A 242 16.81 -6.02 -2.82
CA PRO A 242 16.82 -7.25 -3.59
C PRO A 242 15.47 -7.97 -3.49
N ASP A 243 14.97 -8.44 -4.63
CA ASP A 243 13.73 -9.20 -4.76
C ASP A 243 12.44 -8.49 -4.27
N ALA A 244 12.47 -7.17 -4.11
CA ALA A 244 11.29 -6.35 -3.80
C ALA A 244 11.08 -5.24 -4.85
N ASP A 245 9.83 -4.88 -5.11
CA ASP A 245 9.52 -3.75 -5.99
C ASP A 245 9.72 -2.41 -5.26
N LEU A 246 10.56 -1.54 -5.84
CA LEU A 246 10.90 -0.23 -5.28
C LEU A 246 9.67 0.60 -4.90
N PHE A 247 8.65 0.67 -5.76
CA PHE A 247 7.47 1.49 -5.50
C PHE A 247 6.58 0.88 -4.43
N HIS A 248 6.50 -0.45 -4.37
CA HIS A 248 5.80 -1.12 -3.30
C HIS A 248 6.44 -0.86 -1.93
N VAL A 249 7.77 -0.91 -1.85
CA VAL A 249 8.52 -0.60 -0.61
C VAL A 249 8.34 0.86 -0.22
N LEU A 250 8.51 1.79 -1.16
CA LEU A 250 8.38 3.23 -0.89
C LEU A 250 6.98 3.62 -0.40
N ASP A 251 5.91 3.07 -0.99
CA ASP A 251 4.54 3.33 -0.53
C ASP A 251 4.35 2.89 0.93
N ALA A 252 4.81 1.68 1.27
CA ALA A 252 4.69 1.15 2.63
C ALA A 252 5.55 1.92 3.65
N LEU A 253 6.80 2.28 3.31
CA LEU A 253 7.70 3.02 4.20
C LEU A 253 7.20 4.45 4.46
N VAL A 254 6.74 5.15 3.42
CA VAL A 254 6.14 6.49 3.56
C VAL A 254 4.89 6.44 4.44
N ALA A 255 4.03 5.42 4.25
CA ALA A 255 2.85 5.25 5.08
C ALA A 255 3.20 4.96 6.55
N ALA A 256 4.25 4.16 6.81
CA ALA A 256 4.66 3.80 8.16
C ALA A 256 5.17 4.99 8.97
N GLY A 257 5.85 5.95 8.33
CA GLY A 257 6.19 7.23 8.95
C GLY A 257 7.23 7.15 10.08
N THR A 258 7.96 6.05 10.23
CA THR A 258 8.99 5.88 11.27
C THR A 258 10.32 6.54 10.87
N LEU A 259 11.22 6.76 11.84
CA LEU A 259 12.57 7.28 11.54
C LEU A 259 13.37 6.31 10.66
N SER A 260 13.35 5.01 10.94
CA SER A 260 14.03 4.00 10.10
C SER A 260 13.51 4.00 8.67
N ALA A 261 12.19 4.11 8.49
CA ALA A 261 11.58 4.24 7.17
C ALA A 261 12.01 5.53 6.46
N LYS A 262 12.10 6.66 7.19
CA LYS A 262 12.55 7.95 6.64
C LYS A 262 13.97 7.86 6.11
N LEU A 263 14.88 7.27 6.88
CA LEU A 263 16.28 7.10 6.50
C LEU A 263 16.40 6.20 5.26
N ALA A 264 15.66 5.09 5.24
CA ALA A 264 15.63 4.18 4.11
C ALA A 264 15.07 4.84 2.83
N VAL A 265 14.00 5.65 2.95
CA VAL A 265 13.48 6.43 1.82
C VAL A 265 14.51 7.46 1.32
N CYS A 266 15.22 8.15 2.22
CA CYS A 266 16.29 9.07 1.82
C CYS A 266 17.40 8.35 1.04
N GLN A 267 17.81 7.15 1.48
CA GLN A 267 18.80 6.33 0.79
C GLN A 267 18.31 5.80 -0.56
N ALA A 268 17.00 5.59 -0.73
CA ALA A 268 16.38 5.17 -1.99
C ALA A 268 16.22 6.29 -3.04
N VAL A 269 16.42 7.57 -2.67
CA VAL A 269 16.20 8.70 -3.59
C VAL A 269 17.05 8.60 -4.87
N PRO A 270 18.36 8.28 -4.84
CA PRO A 270 19.15 8.16 -6.06
C PRO A 270 18.58 7.12 -7.04
N ALA A 271 18.28 5.90 -6.56
CA ALA A 271 17.67 4.87 -7.38
C ALA A 271 16.30 5.30 -7.94
N LEU A 272 15.47 5.95 -7.11
CA LEU A 272 14.18 6.47 -7.57
C LEU A 272 14.37 7.51 -8.69
N LEU A 273 15.31 8.45 -8.56
CA LEU A 273 15.57 9.47 -9.57
C LEU A 273 16.12 8.90 -10.88
N GLU A 274 16.91 7.82 -10.81
CA GLU A 274 17.41 7.10 -11.99
C GLU A 274 16.28 6.42 -12.78
N HIS A 275 15.25 5.94 -12.09
CA HIS A 275 14.06 5.35 -12.73
C HIS A 275 13.11 6.39 -13.33
N GLN A 276 13.32 7.68 -13.05
CA GLN A 276 12.42 8.74 -13.51
C GLN A 276 12.65 9.04 -14.99
N ARG A 277 11.59 8.89 -15.80
CA ARG A 277 11.60 9.19 -17.22
C ARG A 277 11.66 10.70 -17.49
N ALA A 278 11.98 11.08 -18.72
CA ALA A 278 12.00 12.48 -19.15
C ALA A 278 10.62 13.16 -19.02
N ASP A 279 9.52 12.41 -19.16
CA ASP A 279 8.15 12.88 -18.95
C ASP A 279 7.78 13.07 -17.47
N GLY A 280 8.66 12.68 -16.55
CA GLY A 280 8.50 12.79 -15.10
C GLY A 280 7.88 11.56 -14.42
N GLY A 281 7.32 10.61 -15.18
CA GLY A 281 6.72 9.38 -14.66
C GLY A 281 7.70 8.23 -14.48
N PHE A 282 7.17 7.04 -14.14
CA PHE A 282 7.96 5.83 -13.85
C PHE A 282 7.39 4.60 -14.56
N GLY A 283 7.98 4.24 -15.69
CA GLY A 283 7.58 3.06 -16.47
C GLY A 283 6.18 3.13 -17.08
N SER A 284 5.73 2.02 -17.66
CA SER A 284 4.41 1.88 -18.31
C SER A 284 3.34 1.22 -17.42
N THR A 285 3.74 0.52 -16.37
CA THR A 285 2.84 -0.17 -15.44
C THR A 285 2.40 0.80 -14.33
N ALA A 286 1.09 0.97 -14.14
CA ALA A 286 0.50 1.86 -13.15
C ALA A 286 1.18 3.26 -13.11
N PRO A 287 1.33 3.94 -14.27
CA PRO A 287 2.26 5.06 -14.42
C PRO A 287 1.93 6.23 -13.49
N GLU A 288 0.64 6.54 -13.31
CA GLU A 288 0.21 7.62 -12.43
C GLU A 288 0.34 7.27 -10.95
N GLU A 289 0.11 6.00 -10.57
CA GLU A 289 0.24 5.58 -9.17
C GLU A 289 1.70 5.56 -8.73
N ARG A 290 2.59 5.01 -9.56
CA ARG A 290 4.04 5.04 -9.31
C ARG A 290 4.57 6.47 -9.25
N ALA A 291 4.08 7.35 -10.11
CA ALA A 291 4.41 8.77 -10.06
C ALA A 291 3.96 9.41 -8.73
N LEU A 292 2.77 9.08 -8.23
CA LEU A 292 2.28 9.61 -6.95
C LEU A 292 3.12 9.08 -5.77
N ILE A 293 3.42 7.78 -5.76
CA ILE A 293 4.27 7.15 -4.75
C ILE A 293 5.66 7.81 -4.76
N GLY A 294 6.28 7.94 -5.94
CA GLY A 294 7.56 8.60 -6.09
C GLY A 294 7.54 10.05 -5.60
N LEU A 295 6.49 10.81 -5.93
CA LEU A 295 6.34 12.19 -5.45
C LEU A 295 6.24 12.23 -3.92
N ARG A 296 5.42 11.37 -3.30
CA ARG A 296 5.28 11.29 -1.84
C ARG A 296 6.62 10.95 -1.19
N ALA A 297 7.37 10.00 -1.74
CA ALA A 297 8.69 9.62 -1.26
C ALA A 297 9.70 10.78 -1.35
N LEU A 298 9.77 11.49 -2.47
CA LEU A 298 10.68 12.65 -2.63
C LEU A 298 10.28 13.83 -1.71
N LEU A 299 8.98 14.11 -1.58
CA LEU A 299 8.50 15.14 -0.67
C LEU A 299 8.82 14.78 0.78
N TRP A 300 8.62 13.51 1.17
CA TRP A 300 8.98 13.03 2.49
C TRP A 300 10.48 13.10 2.70
N ALA A 301 11.32 12.66 1.76
CA ALA A 301 12.78 12.80 1.82
C ALA A 301 13.22 14.26 2.05
N ARG A 302 12.52 15.23 1.44
CA ARG A 302 12.79 16.67 1.59
C ARG A 302 12.44 17.23 2.98
N THR A 303 11.44 16.69 3.67
CA THR A 303 11.10 17.20 5.01
C THR A 303 12.25 16.90 5.98
N ARG A 304 12.62 17.91 6.77
CA ARG A 304 13.62 17.76 7.83
C ARG A 304 13.07 16.80 8.88
N GLY A 305 13.86 15.77 9.22
CA GLY A 305 13.67 14.99 10.44
C GLY A 305 14.14 15.77 11.65
#